data_AF-Q4WS39-F1
#
_entry.id   AF-Q4WS39-F1
#
_cell.length_a   1.000
_cell.length_b   1.000
_cell.length_c   1.000
_cell.angle_alpha   90.00
_cell.angle_beta   90.00
_cell.angle_gamma   90.00
#
_symmetry.space_group_name_H-M   'P 1'
#
loop_
_entity.id
_entity.type
_entity.pdbx_description
1 polymer ?
#
loop_
_entity_poly.entity_id
_entity_poly.type
_entity_poly.pdbx_seq_one_letter_code
_entity_poly.pdbx_strand_id
1 'polypeptide(L)'
;MKISARPTAAMQAKYTPLPTPANPDPQPDCGTIYVEFCADSTGVGTKQVRAFNHFVDENNFHTGVFITQTPISPSAVRLLSGIPGRICEHFQEQDLLVNITRHELVPKHVLLSPEEKKNLLQRYRLKESQLPRIQVSDPVARYLGLRRGQVVKIIRKSETAGRYASYRWVI
;
A
#
# COMPACT_ATOMS: atom_id res chain seq x y z
N MET A 1 20.61 -0.59 -7.15
CA MET A 1 20.56 -0.84 -5.69
C MET A 1 19.45 -1.82 -5.39
N LYS A 2 19.65 -2.79 -4.48
CA LYS A 2 18.64 -3.79 -4.10
C LYS A 2 18.44 -3.74 -2.59
N ILE A 3 17.20 -3.62 -2.14
CA ILE A 3 16.86 -3.53 -0.72
C ILE A 3 15.75 -4.54 -0.43
N SER A 4 15.83 -5.24 0.69
CA SER A 4 14.73 -6.08 1.17
C SER A 4 14.43 -5.79 2.64
N ALA A 5 13.17 -5.93 3.03
CA ALA A 5 12.76 -5.77 4.42
C ALA A 5 11.68 -6.78 4.80
N ARG A 6 11.69 -7.22 6.06
CA ARG A 6 10.73 -8.19 6.60
C ARG A 6 9.71 -7.47 7.48
N PRO A 7 8.43 -7.88 7.47
CA PRO A 7 7.40 -7.25 8.28
C PRO A 7 7.63 -7.58 9.76
N THR A 8 7.40 -6.59 10.62
CA THR A 8 7.42 -6.80 12.07
C THR A 8 6.20 -7.59 12.52
N ALA A 9 6.25 -8.21 13.71
CA ALA A 9 5.11 -8.92 14.28
C ALA A 9 3.86 -8.03 14.43
N ALA A 10 4.05 -6.76 14.82
CA ALA A 10 2.97 -5.79 14.91
C ALA A 10 2.34 -5.48 13.54
N MET A 11 3.14 -5.45 12.47
CA MET A 11 2.61 -5.33 11.11
C MET A 11 1.83 -6.57 10.73
N GLN A 12 2.38 -7.77 10.96
CA GLN A 12 1.67 -9.02 10.64
C GLN A 12 0.29 -9.06 11.28
N ALA A 13 0.20 -8.84 12.60
CA ALA A 13 -1.07 -8.80 13.32
C ALA A 13 -2.06 -7.77 12.74
N LYS A 14 -1.57 -6.61 12.29
CA LYS A 14 -2.39 -5.54 11.74
C LYS A 14 -2.94 -5.84 10.34
N TYR A 15 -2.22 -6.62 9.55
CA TYR A 15 -2.61 -7.02 8.19
C TYR A 15 -3.28 -8.40 8.16
N THR A 16 -3.39 -9.11 9.28
CA THR A 16 -4.14 -10.36 9.38
C THR A 16 -5.65 -10.09 9.33
N PRO A 17 -6.38 -10.68 8.36
CA PRO A 17 -7.84 -10.63 8.31
C PRO A 17 -8.50 -11.22 9.58
N LEU A 18 -9.76 -10.86 9.82
CA LEU A 18 -10.53 -11.53 10.87
C LEU A 18 -10.82 -12.99 10.48
N PRO A 19 -10.82 -13.92 11.45
CA PRO A 19 -11.22 -15.29 11.19
C PRO A 19 -12.70 -15.34 10.78
N THR A 20 -12.99 -16.21 9.81
CA THR A 20 -14.35 -16.44 9.29
C THR A 20 -14.64 -17.94 9.30
N PRO A 21 -15.92 -18.38 9.25
CA PRO A 21 -16.23 -19.81 9.17
C PRO A 21 -15.57 -20.52 7.98
N ALA A 22 -15.33 -19.80 6.88
CA ALA A 22 -14.65 -20.31 5.68
C ALA A 22 -13.11 -20.31 5.79
N ASN A 23 -12.55 -19.50 6.69
CA ASN A 23 -11.11 -19.39 6.94
C ASN A 23 -10.87 -19.12 8.43
N PRO A 24 -10.78 -20.17 9.26
CA PRO A 24 -10.62 -20.04 10.70
C PRO A 24 -9.25 -19.51 11.12
N ASP A 25 -8.20 -19.77 10.33
CA ASP A 25 -6.81 -19.37 10.60
C ASP A 25 -6.25 -18.51 9.45
N PRO A 26 -6.70 -17.25 9.34
CA PRO A 26 -6.27 -16.37 8.26
C PRO A 26 -4.79 -16.02 8.38
N GLN A 27 -4.08 -16.09 7.26
CA GLN A 27 -2.68 -15.67 7.18
C GLN A 27 -2.56 -14.14 7.08
N PRO A 28 -1.48 -13.54 7.62
CA PRO A 28 -1.19 -12.13 7.44
C PRO A 28 -1.09 -11.78 5.96
N ASP A 29 -1.83 -10.77 5.53
CA ASP A 29 -1.80 -10.29 4.15
C ASP A 29 -0.69 -9.24 3.96
N CYS A 30 0.51 -9.62 4.43
CA CYS A 30 1.77 -8.89 4.31
C CYS A 30 2.94 -9.87 4.41
N GLY A 31 4.04 -9.59 3.72
CA GLY A 31 5.24 -10.41 3.75
C GLY A 31 6.50 -9.60 3.45
N THR A 32 7.58 -10.30 3.08
CA THR A 32 8.86 -9.65 2.75
C THR A 32 8.69 -8.74 1.54
N ILE A 33 9.19 -7.51 1.66
CA ILE A 33 9.24 -6.53 0.58
C ILE A 33 10.60 -6.58 -0.11
N TYR A 34 10.61 -6.36 -1.42
CA TYR A 34 11.81 -6.21 -2.24
C TYR A 34 11.73 -4.91 -3.05
N VAL A 35 12.79 -4.11 -3.01
CA VAL A 35 12.89 -2.83 -3.71
C VAL A 35 14.05 -2.92 -4.69
N GLU A 36 13.76 -2.63 -5.95
CA GLU A 36 14.76 -2.63 -7.03
C GLU A 36 14.79 -1.29 -7.74
N PHE A 37 15.98 -0.72 -7.85
CA PHE A 37 16.24 0.45 -8.68
C PHE A 37 16.68 -0.03 -10.07
N CYS A 38 15.90 0.32 -11.09
CA CYS A 38 16.23 0.05 -12.48
C CYS A 38 17.45 0.86 -12.89
N ALA A 39 18.48 0.19 -13.41
CA ALA A 39 19.70 0.84 -13.89
C ALA A 39 19.53 1.45 -15.30
N ASP A 40 18.52 1.01 -16.05
CA ASP A 40 18.29 1.46 -17.42
C ASP A 40 17.68 2.86 -17.45
N SER A 41 18.43 3.83 -17.99
CA SER A 41 18.02 5.23 -18.14
C SER A 41 17.40 5.57 -19.51
N THR A 42 17.45 4.64 -20.47
CA THR A 42 16.99 4.86 -21.85
C THR A 42 15.52 4.47 -22.10
N GLY A 43 14.75 4.25 -21.04
CA GLY A 43 13.35 3.83 -21.12
C GLY A 43 13.10 2.42 -20.59
N VAL A 44 12.04 2.25 -19.81
CA VAL A 44 11.69 0.99 -19.17
C VAL A 44 10.53 0.31 -19.91
N GLY A 45 10.85 -0.83 -20.51
CA GLY A 45 9.93 -1.62 -21.33
C GLY A 45 9.41 -2.89 -20.64
N THR A 46 8.75 -3.74 -21.44
CA THR A 46 8.16 -5.00 -20.96
C THR A 46 9.21 -6.02 -20.53
N LYS A 47 10.41 -6.00 -21.14
CA LYS A 47 11.51 -6.91 -20.82
C LYS A 47 11.97 -6.72 -19.37
N GLN A 48 12.21 -5.47 -18.96
CA GLN A 48 12.65 -5.12 -17.61
C GLN A 48 11.59 -5.51 -16.57
N VAL A 49 10.32 -5.17 -16.82
CA VAL A 49 9.23 -5.50 -15.89
C VAL A 49 9.04 -7.02 -15.74
N ARG A 50 9.18 -7.81 -16.82
CA ARG A 50 9.12 -9.27 -16.73
C ARG A 50 10.27 -9.85 -15.92
N ALA A 51 11.49 -9.36 -16.13
CA ALA A 51 12.65 -9.79 -15.36
C ALA A 51 12.47 -9.49 -13.87
N PHE A 52 11.97 -8.28 -13.54
CA PHE A 52 11.63 -7.90 -12.17
C PHE A 52 10.57 -8.83 -11.55
N ASN A 53 9.46 -9.04 -12.25
CA ASN A 53 8.38 -9.93 -11.80
C ASN A 53 8.88 -11.36 -11.54
N HIS A 54 9.65 -11.91 -12.48
CA HIS A 54 10.25 -13.24 -12.34
C HIS A 54 11.10 -13.33 -11.08
N PHE A 55 11.96 -12.33 -10.85
CA PHE A 55 12.79 -12.28 -9.65
C PHE A 55 11.96 -12.19 -8.36
N VAL A 56 10.89 -11.39 -8.35
CA VAL A 56 9.97 -11.28 -7.20
C VAL A 56 9.32 -12.63 -6.88
N ASP A 57 8.91 -13.37 -7.90
CA ASP A 57 8.23 -14.65 -7.74
C ASP A 57 9.18 -15.78 -7.33
N GLU A 58 10.33 -15.91 -8.01
CA GLU A 58 11.37 -16.90 -7.70
C GLU A 58 11.87 -16.82 -6.26
N ASN A 59 12.02 -15.59 -5.74
CA ASN A 59 12.51 -15.36 -4.38
C ASN A 59 11.39 -15.30 -3.34
N ASN A 60 10.15 -15.57 -3.75
CA ASN A 60 8.99 -15.60 -2.89
C ASN A 60 8.74 -14.28 -2.11
N PHE A 61 9.02 -13.12 -2.71
CA PHE A 61 8.74 -11.82 -2.09
C PHE A 61 7.25 -11.50 -2.18
N HIS A 62 6.61 -11.08 -1.09
CA HIS A 62 5.17 -10.76 -1.10
C HIS A 62 4.89 -9.48 -1.90
N THR A 63 5.76 -8.48 -1.77
CA THR A 63 5.61 -7.19 -2.43
C THR A 63 6.91 -6.76 -3.10
N GLY A 64 6.83 -6.41 -4.38
CA GLY A 64 7.91 -5.82 -5.16
C GLY A 64 7.66 -4.33 -5.38
N VAL A 65 8.69 -3.50 -5.19
CA VAL A 65 8.68 -2.07 -5.48
C VAL A 65 9.75 -1.77 -6.53
N PHE A 66 9.33 -1.34 -7.71
CA PHE A 66 10.20 -1.08 -8.84
C PHE A 66 10.38 0.42 -9.08
N ILE A 67 11.60 0.92 -8.86
CA ILE A 67 11.92 2.34 -8.98
C ILE A 67 12.61 2.60 -10.31
N THR A 68 12.09 3.56 -11.09
CA THR A 68 12.58 3.88 -12.43
C THR A 68 12.92 5.36 -12.59
N GLN A 69 13.94 5.67 -13.40
CA GLN A 69 14.29 7.07 -13.74
C GLN A 69 13.33 7.66 -14.77
N THR A 70 12.99 6.86 -15.79
CA THR A 70 12.07 7.24 -16.85
C THR A 70 10.68 6.63 -16.64
N PRO A 71 9.62 7.20 -17.24
CA PRO A 71 8.31 6.56 -17.26
C PRO A 71 8.35 5.16 -17.88
N ILE A 72 7.55 4.26 -17.30
CA ILE A 72 7.34 2.91 -17.79
C ILE A 72 6.32 2.95 -18.94
N SER A 73 6.54 2.15 -19.98
CA SER A 73 5.56 2.08 -21.08
C SER A 73 4.21 1.52 -20.59
N PRO A 74 3.05 2.00 -21.10
CA PRO A 74 1.73 1.57 -20.63
C PRO A 74 1.52 0.05 -20.70
N SER A 75 2.08 -0.61 -21.72
CA SER A 75 2.05 -2.06 -21.88
C SER A 75 2.83 -2.78 -20.78
N ALA A 76 3.95 -2.20 -20.32
CA ALA A 76 4.76 -2.75 -19.25
C ALA A 76 4.12 -2.51 -17.88
N VAL A 77 3.43 -1.38 -17.65
CA VAL A 77 2.69 -1.13 -16.39
C VAL A 77 1.65 -2.22 -16.13
N ARG A 78 0.95 -2.69 -17.17
CA ARG A 78 -0.04 -3.79 -17.03
C ARG A 78 0.57 -5.11 -16.60
N LEU A 79 1.86 -5.33 -16.87
CA LEU A 79 2.55 -6.56 -16.47
C LEU A 79 2.87 -6.58 -14.97
N LEU A 80 2.97 -5.43 -14.29
CA LEU A 80 3.22 -5.38 -12.85
C LEU A 80 2.14 -6.13 -12.06
N SER A 81 0.86 -6.00 -12.46
CA SER A 81 -0.26 -6.75 -11.86
C SER A 81 -0.38 -8.19 -12.37
N GLY A 82 0.62 -8.71 -13.09
CA GLY A 82 0.54 -9.99 -13.79
C GLY A 82 0.79 -11.23 -12.93
N ILE A 83 1.31 -11.09 -11.71
CA ILE A 83 1.61 -12.22 -10.83
C ILE A 83 0.49 -12.37 -9.79
N PRO A 84 -0.26 -13.49 -9.80
CA PRO A 84 -1.29 -13.73 -8.81
C PRO A 84 -0.68 -13.90 -7.41
N GLY A 85 -1.29 -13.29 -6.40
CA GLY A 85 -0.84 -13.38 -5.01
C GLY A 85 0.37 -12.52 -4.65
N ARG A 86 0.95 -11.78 -5.61
CA ARG A 86 2.00 -10.79 -5.37
C ARG A 86 1.51 -9.38 -5.62
N ILE A 87 2.11 -8.43 -4.93
CA ILE A 87 1.84 -7.01 -5.14
C ILE A 87 3.08 -6.39 -5.74
N CYS A 88 3.02 -5.95 -6.99
CA CYS A 88 4.10 -5.19 -7.60
C CYS A 88 3.66 -3.76 -7.83
N GLU A 89 4.40 -2.82 -7.24
CA GLU A 89 4.22 -1.39 -7.40
C GLU A 89 5.43 -0.80 -8.13
N HIS A 90 5.23 0.36 -8.74
CA HIS A 90 6.32 1.12 -9.33
C HIS A 90 6.30 2.55 -8.85
N PHE A 91 7.46 3.20 -8.83
CA PHE A 91 7.61 4.61 -8.53
C PHE A 91 8.63 5.21 -9.48
N GLN A 92 8.43 6.47 -9.86
CA GLN A 92 9.50 7.21 -10.52
C GLN A 92 10.40 7.82 -9.47
N GLU A 93 11.71 7.83 -9.73
CA GLU A 93 12.70 8.36 -8.79
C GLU A 93 12.42 9.84 -8.45
N GLN A 94 11.97 10.63 -9.44
CA GLN A 94 11.58 12.02 -9.25
C GLN A 94 10.45 12.22 -8.23
N ASP A 95 9.50 11.26 -8.14
CA ASP A 95 8.38 11.32 -7.20
C ASP A 95 8.83 11.05 -5.76
N LEU A 96 10.00 10.41 -5.58
CA LEU A 96 10.54 9.99 -4.29
C LEU A 96 11.56 10.97 -3.71
N LEU A 97 11.95 12.01 -4.46
CA LEU A 97 12.93 13.02 -4.03
C LEU A 97 12.50 13.75 -2.75
N VAL A 98 11.19 13.99 -2.60
CA VAL A 98 10.61 14.64 -1.42
C VAL A 98 9.56 13.74 -0.80
N ASN A 99 9.71 13.47 0.50
CA ASN A 99 8.69 12.73 1.23
C ASN A 99 7.45 13.61 1.49
N ILE A 100 6.42 13.42 0.65
CA ILE A 100 5.15 14.15 0.71
C ILE A 100 4.46 14.05 2.08
N THR A 101 4.67 12.98 2.85
CA THR A 101 4.03 12.79 4.16
C THR A 101 4.58 13.70 5.26
N ARG A 102 5.73 14.36 5.00
CA ARG A 102 6.33 15.34 5.91
C ARG A 102 5.82 16.76 5.70
N HIS A 103 5.02 16.97 4.65
CA HIS A 103 4.45 18.27 4.35
C HIS A 103 3.44 18.69 5.45
N GLU A 104 3.44 19.96 5.86
CA GLU A 104 2.60 20.46 6.96
C GLU A 104 1.11 20.23 6.72
N LEU A 105 0.65 20.41 5.47
CA LEU A 105 -0.75 20.19 5.09
C LEU A 105 -1.14 18.70 5.01
N VAL A 106 -0.19 17.76 5.11
CA VAL A 106 -0.49 16.33 5.04
C VAL A 106 -0.62 15.78 6.47
N PRO A 107 -1.84 15.45 6.92
CA PRO A 107 -2.05 14.91 8.26
C PRO A 107 -1.50 13.48 8.39
N LYS A 108 -1.42 12.99 9.63
CA LYS A 108 -0.95 11.63 9.88
C LYS A 108 -2.02 10.61 9.47
N HIS A 109 -1.65 9.71 8.57
CA HIS A 109 -2.48 8.59 8.11
C HIS A 109 -2.04 7.30 8.79
N VAL A 110 -2.98 6.58 9.39
CA VAL A 110 -2.73 5.32 10.11
C VAL A 110 -3.73 4.29 9.62
N LEU A 111 -3.26 3.22 8.98
CA LEU A 111 -4.11 2.08 8.63
C LEU A 111 -4.82 1.54 9.88
N LEU A 112 -6.07 1.11 9.78
CA LEU A 112 -6.75 0.36 10.83
C LEU A 112 -6.61 -1.14 10.62
N SER A 113 -6.45 -1.90 11.70
CA SER A 113 -6.57 -3.36 11.64
C SER A 113 -8.02 -3.78 11.31
N PRO A 114 -8.23 -5.02 10.85
CA PRO A 114 -9.59 -5.54 10.63
C PRO A 114 -10.48 -5.50 11.87
N GLU A 115 -9.91 -5.72 13.06
CA GLU A 115 -10.61 -5.56 14.35
C GLU A 115 -11.01 -4.11 14.62
N GLU A 116 -10.06 -3.17 14.46
CA GLU A 116 -10.32 -1.73 14.65
C GLU A 116 -11.39 -1.23 13.67
N LYS A 117 -11.33 -1.68 12.41
CA LYS A 117 -12.34 -1.39 11.39
C LYS A 117 -13.72 -1.92 11.79
N LYS A 118 -13.81 -3.17 12.25
CA LYS A 118 -15.08 -3.76 12.73
C LYS A 118 -15.67 -2.97 13.90
N ASN A 119 -14.84 -2.64 14.88
CA ASN A 119 -15.25 -1.87 16.06
C ASN A 119 -15.71 -0.46 15.68
N LEU A 120 -15.04 0.20 14.72
CA LEU A 120 -15.44 1.50 14.18
C LEU A 120 -16.84 1.44 13.57
N LEU A 121 -17.07 0.49 12.66
CA LEU A 121 -18.36 0.34 11.97
C LEU A 121 -19.49 0.02 12.94
N GLN A 122 -19.25 -0.85 13.93
CA GLN A 122 -20.21 -1.18 14.97
C GLN A 122 -20.54 0.03 15.86
N ARG A 123 -19.51 0.77 16.32
CA ARG A 123 -19.68 1.92 17.20
C ARG A 123 -20.54 3.02 16.57
N TYR A 124 -20.32 3.30 15.29
CA TYR A 124 -21.07 4.33 14.56
C TYR A 124 -22.30 3.79 13.82
N ARG A 125 -22.55 2.48 13.87
CA ARG A 125 -23.63 1.78 13.14
C ARG A 125 -23.62 2.11 11.64
N LEU A 126 -22.44 2.08 11.04
CA LEU A 126 -22.21 2.42 9.63
C LEU A 126 -21.86 1.18 8.80
N LYS A 127 -22.22 1.22 7.53
CA LYS A 127 -21.66 0.36 6.48
C LYS A 127 -20.38 1.00 5.92
N GLU A 128 -19.48 0.18 5.40
CA GLU A 128 -18.22 0.66 4.79
C GLU A 128 -18.44 1.70 3.69
N SER A 129 -19.48 1.51 2.87
CA SER A 129 -19.85 2.39 1.77
C SER A 129 -20.27 3.81 2.19
N GLN A 130 -20.61 3.99 3.47
CA GLN A 130 -21.01 5.28 4.05
C GLN A 130 -19.81 6.08 4.58
N LEU A 131 -18.62 5.46 4.69
CA LEU A 131 -17.42 6.19 5.05
C LEU A 131 -16.97 7.09 3.90
N PRO A 132 -16.41 8.28 4.20
CA PRO A 132 -15.72 9.09 3.21
C PRO A 132 -14.64 8.28 2.48
N ARG A 133 -14.43 8.56 1.20
CA ARG A 133 -13.58 7.72 0.35
C ARG A 133 -12.18 8.32 0.14
N ILE A 134 -11.21 7.45 -0.09
CA ILE A 134 -9.87 7.78 -0.59
C ILE A 134 -9.56 6.86 -1.77
N GLN A 135 -9.02 7.40 -2.85
CA GLN A 135 -8.68 6.61 -4.03
C GLN A 135 -7.38 5.83 -3.77
N VAL A 136 -7.26 4.62 -4.31
CA VAL A 136 -5.98 3.89 -4.33
C VAL A 136 -4.88 4.68 -5.06
N SER A 137 -5.26 5.52 -6.02
CA SER A 137 -4.34 6.41 -6.74
C SER A 137 -3.95 7.68 -5.97
N ASP A 138 -4.51 7.93 -4.79
CA ASP A 138 -4.12 9.06 -3.94
C ASP A 138 -2.63 8.95 -3.57
N PRO A 139 -1.85 10.05 -3.60
CA PRO A 139 -0.42 10.00 -3.33
C PRO A 139 -0.07 9.37 -1.98
N VAL A 140 -0.86 9.62 -0.93
CA VAL A 140 -0.63 9.04 0.40
C VAL A 140 -1.10 7.59 0.45
N ALA A 141 -2.19 7.25 -0.25
CA ALA A 141 -2.62 5.85 -0.36
C ALA A 141 -1.57 4.98 -1.06
N ARG A 142 -1.00 5.48 -2.17
CA ARG A 142 0.10 4.84 -2.90
C ARG A 142 1.37 4.77 -2.05
N TYR A 143 1.73 5.85 -1.35
CA TYR A 143 2.89 5.86 -0.45
C TYR A 143 2.82 4.80 0.66
N LEU A 144 1.62 4.55 1.18
CA LEU A 144 1.38 3.57 2.25
C LEU A 144 1.05 2.15 1.73
N GLY A 145 0.97 1.94 0.41
CA GLY A 145 0.54 0.67 -0.18
C GLY A 145 -0.88 0.27 0.24
N LEU A 146 -1.81 1.22 0.37
CA LEU A 146 -3.17 0.95 0.80
C LEU A 146 -3.95 0.18 -0.26
N ARG A 147 -4.74 -0.79 0.19
CA ARG A 147 -5.56 -1.66 -0.67
C ARG A 147 -7.04 -1.39 -0.52
N ARG A 148 -7.78 -1.69 -1.59
CA ARG A 148 -9.25 -1.58 -1.61
C ARG A 148 -9.87 -2.31 -0.42
N GLY A 149 -10.87 -1.69 0.19
CA GLY A 149 -11.54 -2.25 1.36
C GLY A 149 -10.87 -1.89 2.69
N GLN A 150 -9.62 -1.42 2.70
CA GLN A 150 -8.98 -0.95 3.93
C GLN A 150 -9.56 0.39 4.38
N VAL A 151 -9.39 0.69 5.68
CA VAL A 151 -9.81 1.97 6.26
C VAL A 151 -8.60 2.63 6.91
N VAL A 152 -8.40 3.91 6.61
CA VAL A 152 -7.33 4.73 7.18
C VAL A 152 -7.90 5.75 8.15
N LYS A 153 -7.27 5.86 9.31
CA LYS A 153 -7.51 6.92 10.30
C LYS A 153 -6.60 8.09 10.00
N ILE A 154 -7.20 9.27 9.87
CA ILE A 154 -6.51 10.53 9.57
C ILE A 154 -6.58 11.40 10.82
N ILE A 155 -5.41 11.75 11.37
CA ILE A 155 -5.29 12.57 12.58
C ILE A 155 -4.74 13.93 12.18
N ARG A 156 -5.55 14.97 12.34
CA ARG A 156 -5.18 16.37 12.04
C ARG A 156 -5.33 17.26 13.26
N LYS A 157 -4.56 18.35 13.27
CA LYS A 157 -4.80 19.47 14.19
C LYS A 157 -6.11 20.15 13.80
N SER A 158 -6.89 20.56 14.78
CA SER A 158 -8.15 21.27 14.60
C SER A 158 -8.14 22.49 15.49
N GLU A 159 -8.53 23.64 14.95
CA GLU A 159 -8.58 24.89 15.70
C GLU A 159 -9.60 24.82 16.85
N THR A 160 -10.73 24.15 16.62
CA THR A 160 -11.82 24.04 17.61
C THR A 160 -11.61 22.89 18.60
N ALA A 161 -11.18 21.72 18.12
CA ALA A 161 -11.11 20.49 18.92
C ALA A 161 -9.68 20.14 19.38
N GLY A 162 -8.67 20.92 18.99
CA GLY A 162 -7.25 20.61 19.17
C GLY A 162 -6.78 19.49 18.24
N ARG A 163 -7.35 18.29 18.37
CA ARG A 163 -7.10 17.13 17.50
C ARG A 163 -8.41 16.53 17.00
N TYR A 164 -8.50 16.34 15.70
CA TYR A 164 -9.65 15.73 15.04
C TYR A 164 -9.23 14.47 14.29
N ALA A 165 -9.97 13.38 14.50
CA ALA A 165 -9.79 12.13 13.79
C ALA A 165 -10.91 11.92 12.78
N SER A 166 -10.54 11.62 11.53
CA SER A 166 -11.45 11.21 10.46
C SER A 166 -11.07 9.82 9.97
N TYR A 167 -11.99 9.14 9.29
CA TYR A 167 -11.78 7.80 8.75
C TYR A 167 -12.15 7.78 7.27
N ARG A 168 -11.30 7.19 6.43
CA ARG A 168 -11.56 7.06 4.99
C ARG A 168 -11.45 5.62 4.52
N TRP A 169 -12.39 5.20 3.67
CA TRP A 169 -12.45 3.89 3.04
C TRP A 169 -11.77 3.92 1.67
N VAL A 170 -10.86 2.98 1.44
CA VAL A 170 -10.02 2.92 0.23
C VAL A 170 -10.79 2.26 -0.91
N ILE A 171 -10.88 2.94 -2.06
CA ILE A 171 -11.57 2.49 -3.28
C ILE A 171 -10.68 2.49 -4.52
#